data_AF-A0A815JL58-F1
#
_entry.id   AF-A0A815JL58-F1
#
_cell.length_a   1.000
_cell.length_b   1.000
_cell.length_c   1.000
_cell.angle_alpha   90.00
_cell.angle_beta   90.00
_cell.angle_gamma   90.00
#
_symmetry.space_group_name_H-M   'P 1'
#
loop_
_entity.id
_entity.type
_entity.pdbx_description
1 polymer ?
#
loop_
_entity_poly.entity_id
_entity_poly.type
_entity_poly.pdbx_seq_one_letter_code
_entity_poly.pdbx_strand_id
1 'polypeptide(L)'
;MSSPSASATKTRSENNQQTLPSLENTDNKLQSSTGANIVLIGPPGSGKGTQSTRLTERYKICQLSTGDLLRQAAHDQSSSEGQRIRKTMEAGGLVDDDIVLSLIDKNLNKPECKNGFLFDGFPRTINQGEKLEELLESKQKRLDAVIEYAIPDDLLKRRILGRLIHKPSGRTYHEEFHPPKESMKDDLTGEPLERRSDDTSETLNARLNTYHKQTIPLIDFYRQRNIHRTIDATKKVHDVYKQSLEIVEDLRQQPTYKPISIDENQDIVRQIETTVDKNEIDNTLMIKTKPINNQINVDTSTISKNFLFVYNSVTSVLRDHGII
;
A
#
# COMPACT_ATOMS: atom_id res chain seq x y z
N MET A 1 30.44 65.14 36.48
CA MET A 1 30.49 66.37 35.68
C MET A 1 29.92 66.06 34.30
N SER A 2 28.91 66.85 33.90
CA SER A 2 28.46 67.15 32.52
C SER A 2 28.08 66.01 31.55
N SER A 3 26.77 65.85 31.33
CA SER A 3 26.19 65.61 29.99
C SER A 3 26.34 66.88 29.12
N PRO A 4 26.26 66.81 27.77
CA PRO A 4 24.94 66.96 27.11
C PRO A 4 24.73 66.22 25.75
N SER A 5 23.46 66.22 25.34
CA SER A 5 22.74 66.00 24.04
C SER A 5 23.52 66.15 22.71
N ALA A 6 23.08 65.67 21.52
CA ALA A 6 21.75 65.51 20.94
C ALA A 6 21.75 64.67 19.62
N SER A 7 20.59 64.06 19.31
CA SER A 7 19.89 63.88 18.00
C SER A 7 20.64 63.74 16.66
N ALA A 8 20.37 62.67 15.90
CA ALA A 8 19.67 62.74 14.59
C ALA A 8 19.59 61.38 13.86
N THR A 9 18.34 61.05 13.51
CA THR A 9 17.75 60.17 12.48
C THR A 9 18.65 59.66 11.34
N LYS A 10 18.59 58.35 11.01
CA LYS A 10 18.33 57.88 9.62
C LYS A 10 18.15 56.35 9.46
N THR A 11 17.07 56.04 8.73
CA THR A 11 16.85 54.93 7.79
C THR A 11 16.73 53.49 8.29
N ARG A 12 15.47 53.05 8.28
CA ARG A 12 14.96 51.70 8.10
C ARG A 12 15.35 51.18 6.71
N SER A 13 16.08 50.07 6.63
CA SER A 13 16.16 49.25 5.42
C SER A 13 15.86 47.81 5.80
N GLU A 14 14.79 47.31 5.20
CA GLU A 14 14.29 45.94 5.28
C GLU A 14 15.35 44.96 4.77
N ASN A 15 15.68 43.94 5.57
CA ASN A 15 16.33 42.74 5.05
C ASN A 15 15.33 41.60 5.10
N ASN A 16 14.81 41.30 3.91
CA ASN A 16 13.90 40.22 3.61
C ASN A 16 14.74 38.93 3.51
N GLN A 17 14.83 38.16 4.60
CA GLN A 17 15.29 36.78 4.56
C GLN A 17 14.10 35.87 4.83
N GLN A 18 13.42 35.47 3.75
CA GLN A 18 12.61 34.26 3.75
C GLN A 18 13.56 33.08 3.96
N THR A 19 13.65 32.62 5.21
CA THR A 19 14.24 31.34 5.56
C THR A 19 13.41 30.22 4.95
N LEU A 20 14.02 29.48 4.02
CA LEU A 20 13.54 28.18 3.56
C LEU A 20 13.26 27.28 4.78
N PRO A 21 12.12 26.56 4.84
CA PRO A 21 11.85 25.66 5.95
C PRO A 21 12.90 24.55 5.98
N SER A 22 13.58 24.41 7.11
CA SER A 22 14.62 23.42 7.36
C SER A 22 14.03 21.99 7.33
N LEU A 23 14.81 21.08 6.72
CA LEU A 23 14.50 19.66 6.53
C LEU A 23 14.23 18.90 7.84
N GLU A 24 14.60 19.45 9.01
CA GLU A 24 14.46 18.81 10.32
C GLU A 24 13.00 18.73 10.82
N ASN A 25 12.10 19.60 10.34
CA ASN A 25 10.71 19.63 10.83
C ASN A 25 9.80 18.55 10.22
N THR A 26 10.22 17.87 9.15
CA THR A 26 9.43 16.77 8.55
C THR A 26 9.66 15.45 9.26
N ASP A 27 10.87 15.18 9.74
CA ASP A 27 11.19 13.91 10.41
C ASP A 27 10.52 13.75 11.78
N ASN A 28 10.33 14.83 12.55
CA ASN A 28 9.64 14.77 13.84
C ASN A 28 8.12 14.59 13.73
N LYS A 29 7.50 14.97 12.62
CA LYS A 29 6.06 14.83 12.42
C LYS A 29 5.65 13.41 12.02
N LEU A 30 6.57 12.67 11.38
CA LEU A 30 6.34 11.25 11.08
C LEU A 30 6.38 10.39 12.35
N GLN A 31 7.27 10.67 13.32
CA GLN A 31 7.63 9.74 14.41
C GLN A 31 6.52 9.23 15.36
N SER A 32 5.31 9.81 15.38
CA SER A 32 4.28 9.48 16.39
C SER A 32 3.18 8.49 15.96
N SER A 33 3.07 8.13 14.67
CA SER A 33 2.01 7.23 14.21
C SER A 33 2.39 5.76 14.41
N THR A 34 1.66 5.05 15.28
CA THR A 34 1.70 3.58 15.40
C THR A 34 0.50 2.96 14.73
N GLY A 35 0.67 1.74 14.22
CA GLY A 35 -0.36 0.96 13.54
C GLY A 35 -0.66 1.42 12.11
N ALA A 36 -0.96 0.48 11.24
CA ALA A 36 -1.38 0.67 9.85
C ALA A 36 -1.79 -0.68 9.22
N ASN A 37 -2.71 -0.64 8.27
CA ASN A 37 -3.15 -1.79 7.49
C ASN A 37 -2.76 -1.58 6.02
N ILE A 38 -1.68 -2.24 5.60
CA ILE A 38 -0.98 -1.92 4.34
C ILE A 38 -0.98 -3.13 3.41
N VAL A 39 -1.11 -2.89 2.10
CA VAL A 39 -0.81 -3.86 1.04
C VAL A 39 0.37 -3.36 0.21
N LEU A 40 1.34 -4.22 -0.08
CA LEU A 40 2.40 -3.94 -1.04
C LEU A 40 2.19 -4.74 -2.34
N ILE A 41 2.05 -4.04 -3.46
CA ILE A 41 1.90 -4.61 -4.80
C ILE A 41 3.19 -4.35 -5.58
N GLY A 42 3.58 -5.28 -6.45
CA GLY A 42 4.70 -5.10 -7.38
C GLY A 42 5.25 -6.43 -7.86
N PRO A 43 6.03 -6.45 -8.94
CA PRO A 43 6.55 -7.69 -9.50
C PRO A 43 7.59 -8.35 -8.57
N PRO A 44 7.91 -9.64 -8.74
CA PRO A 44 8.99 -10.28 -8.01
C PRO A 44 10.31 -9.52 -8.21
N GLY A 45 11.03 -9.24 -7.12
CA GLY A 45 12.31 -8.52 -7.19
C GLY A 45 12.19 -6.99 -7.13
N SER A 46 10.97 -6.45 -7.01
CA SER A 46 10.75 -5.00 -6.89
C SER A 46 11.22 -4.38 -5.57
N GLY A 47 11.66 -5.18 -4.59
CA GLY A 47 12.14 -4.69 -3.30
C GLY A 47 11.09 -4.63 -2.19
N LYS A 48 9.86 -5.15 -2.41
CA LYS A 48 8.79 -5.24 -1.39
C LYS A 48 9.28 -5.82 -0.06
N GLY A 49 9.96 -6.96 -0.10
CA GLY A 49 10.48 -7.63 1.11
C GLY A 49 11.42 -6.76 1.95
N THR A 50 12.26 -5.95 1.29
CA THR A 50 13.16 -5.01 1.97
C THR A 50 12.38 -3.89 2.65
N GLN A 51 11.32 -3.41 2.01
CA GLN A 51 10.52 -2.30 2.52
C GLN A 51 9.49 -2.75 3.55
N SER A 52 8.93 -3.95 3.40
CA SER A 52 7.97 -4.54 4.33
C SER A 52 8.57 -4.66 5.72
N THR A 53 9.81 -5.16 5.84
CA THR A 53 10.52 -5.23 7.14
C THR A 53 10.67 -3.86 7.81
N ARG A 54 11.01 -2.82 7.04
CA ARG A 54 11.20 -1.47 7.60
C ARG A 54 9.86 -0.85 8.00
N LEU A 55 8.81 -1.02 7.18
CA LEU A 55 7.48 -0.52 7.45
C LEU A 55 6.83 -1.23 8.66
N THR A 56 7.01 -2.54 8.79
CA THR A 56 6.45 -3.31 9.90
C THR A 56 7.08 -2.93 11.23
N GLU A 57 8.40 -2.74 11.27
CA GLU A 57 9.11 -2.19 12.43
C GLU A 57 8.60 -0.78 12.77
N ARG A 58 8.52 0.09 11.76
CA ARG A 58 8.13 1.49 11.94
C ARG A 58 6.72 1.68 12.48
N TYR A 59 5.77 0.91 11.97
CA TYR A 59 4.36 0.97 12.39
C TYR A 59 4.04 0.00 13.54
N LYS A 60 4.97 -0.86 13.95
CA LYS A 60 4.77 -1.91 14.95
C LYS A 60 3.61 -2.84 14.61
N ILE A 61 3.56 -3.26 13.34
CA ILE A 61 2.51 -4.11 12.76
C ILE A 61 3.09 -5.46 12.33
N CYS A 62 2.26 -6.49 12.20
CA CYS A 62 2.73 -7.79 11.75
C CYS A 62 2.95 -7.81 10.23
N GLN A 63 3.91 -8.61 9.76
CA GLN A 63 4.12 -8.89 8.34
C GLN A 63 3.43 -10.19 7.95
N LEU A 64 2.59 -10.14 6.92
CA LEU A 64 1.90 -11.28 6.34
C LEU A 64 2.43 -11.50 4.91
N SER A 65 3.56 -12.20 4.80
CA SER A 65 4.16 -12.60 3.53
C SER A 65 3.55 -13.91 3.04
N THR A 66 2.63 -13.85 2.08
CA THR A 66 1.99 -15.07 1.55
C THR A 66 2.98 -16.00 0.87
N GLY A 67 4.03 -15.44 0.27
CA GLY A 67 5.12 -16.25 -0.29
C GLY A 67 5.84 -17.09 0.77
N ASP A 68 6.10 -16.53 1.96
CA ASP A 68 6.75 -17.27 3.05
C ASP A 68 5.80 -18.25 3.72
N LEU A 69 4.54 -17.86 3.94
CA LEU A 69 3.51 -18.75 4.48
C LEU A 69 3.29 -19.97 3.57
N LEU A 70 3.22 -19.76 2.26
CA LEU A 70 3.07 -20.86 1.29
C LEU A 70 4.33 -21.72 1.20
N ARG A 71 5.53 -21.15 1.30
CA ARG A 71 6.78 -21.94 1.36
C ARG A 71 6.84 -22.81 2.62
N GLN A 72 6.39 -22.29 3.76
CA GLN A 72 6.29 -23.07 5.01
C GLN A 72 5.29 -24.21 4.85
N ALA A 73 4.10 -23.94 4.28
CA ALA A 73 3.10 -24.97 3.99
C ALA A 73 3.60 -26.02 2.99
N ALA A 74 4.38 -25.61 1.99
CA ALA A 74 4.97 -26.48 0.98
C ALA A 74 6.08 -27.41 1.53
N HIS A 75 6.60 -27.15 2.73
CA HIS A 75 7.70 -27.93 3.31
C HIS A 75 7.25 -29.32 3.77
N ASP A 76 5.96 -29.49 4.10
CA ASP A 76 5.42 -30.79 4.44
C ASP A 76 5.23 -31.64 3.17
N GLN A 77 6.26 -32.41 2.83
CA GLN A 77 6.26 -33.31 1.68
C GLN A 77 5.36 -34.53 1.86
N SER A 78 4.90 -34.81 3.09
CA SER A 78 3.99 -35.92 3.36
C SER A 78 2.53 -35.54 3.08
N SER A 79 2.23 -34.25 3.01
CA SER A 79 0.91 -33.71 2.67
C SER A 79 0.71 -33.57 1.16
N SER A 80 -0.42 -34.07 0.66
CA SER A 80 -0.84 -33.88 -0.74
C SER A 80 -1.04 -32.39 -1.08
N GLU A 81 -1.50 -31.60 -0.11
CA GLU A 81 -1.64 -30.15 -0.24
C GLU A 81 -0.27 -29.48 -0.33
N GLY A 82 0.67 -29.84 0.54
CA GLY A 82 2.03 -29.30 0.53
C GLY A 82 2.74 -29.55 -0.80
N GLN A 83 2.60 -30.76 -1.37
CA GLN A 83 3.12 -31.11 -2.69
C GLN A 83 2.49 -30.27 -3.81
N ARG A 84 1.16 -30.05 -3.77
CA ARG A 84 0.44 -29.24 -4.78
C ARG A 84 0.82 -27.76 -4.72
N ILE A 85 0.99 -27.21 -3.52
CA ILE A 85 1.48 -25.85 -3.30
C ILE A 85 2.88 -25.72 -3.90
N ARG A 86 3.80 -26.63 -3.55
CA ARG A 86 5.17 -26.62 -4.04
C ARG A 86 5.25 -26.62 -5.57
N LYS A 87 4.56 -27.58 -6.21
CA LYS A 87 4.54 -27.72 -7.68
C LYS A 87 4.03 -26.44 -8.36
N THR A 88 2.98 -25.83 -7.81
CA THR A 88 2.42 -24.57 -8.33
C THR A 88 3.43 -23.42 -8.21
N MET A 89 4.11 -23.31 -7.08
CA MET A 89 5.10 -22.24 -6.83
C MET A 89 6.35 -22.36 -7.69
N GLU A 90 6.87 -23.58 -7.88
CA GLU A 90 8.02 -23.87 -8.74
C GLU A 90 7.73 -23.55 -10.22
N ALA A 91 6.48 -23.79 -10.67
CA ALA A 91 6.00 -23.40 -11.98
C ALA A 91 5.73 -21.88 -12.14
N GLY A 92 5.89 -21.08 -11.08
CA GLY A 92 5.62 -19.64 -11.10
C GLY A 92 4.13 -19.26 -11.13
N GLY A 93 3.25 -20.22 -10.82
CA GLY A 93 1.80 -20.03 -10.74
C GLY A 93 1.33 -19.41 -9.41
N LEU A 94 0.03 -19.14 -9.33
CA LEU A 94 -0.64 -18.75 -8.09
C LEU A 94 -1.32 -19.97 -7.46
N VAL A 95 -1.20 -20.09 -6.15
CA VAL A 95 -1.91 -21.10 -5.35
C VAL A 95 -3.37 -20.69 -5.21
N ASP A 96 -4.26 -21.68 -5.06
CA ASP A 96 -5.71 -21.48 -4.93
C ASP A 96 -6.06 -20.43 -3.85
N ASP A 97 -6.96 -19.52 -4.20
CA ASP A 97 -7.34 -18.37 -3.37
C ASP A 97 -7.80 -18.78 -1.97
N ASP A 98 -8.56 -19.86 -1.85
CA ASP A 98 -9.14 -20.30 -0.57
C ASP A 98 -8.08 -20.80 0.41
N ILE A 99 -7.02 -21.45 -0.09
CA ILE A 99 -5.87 -21.85 0.73
C ILE A 99 -5.16 -20.60 1.25
N VAL A 100 -4.93 -19.62 0.38
CA VAL A 100 -4.23 -18.39 0.74
C VAL A 100 -5.03 -17.56 1.75
N LEU A 101 -6.35 -17.43 1.55
CA LEU A 101 -7.24 -16.72 2.46
C LEU A 101 -7.34 -17.39 3.82
N SER A 102 -7.44 -18.72 3.87
CA SER A 102 -7.42 -19.47 5.14
C SER A 102 -6.13 -19.22 5.93
N LEU A 103 -4.98 -19.24 5.24
CA LEU A 103 -3.70 -18.92 5.87
C LEU A 103 -3.66 -17.48 6.40
N ILE A 104 -4.21 -16.52 5.64
CA ILE A 104 -4.27 -15.12 6.06
C ILE A 104 -5.17 -14.95 7.28
N ASP A 105 -6.39 -15.48 7.26
CA ASP A 105 -7.35 -15.37 8.35
C ASP A 105 -6.76 -15.92 9.66
N LYS A 106 -6.13 -17.11 9.61
CA LYS A 106 -5.44 -17.71 10.75
C LYS A 106 -4.35 -16.79 11.33
N ASN A 107 -3.60 -16.09 10.48
CA ASN A 107 -2.50 -15.23 10.93
C ASN A 107 -2.96 -13.85 11.41
N LEU A 108 -4.04 -13.30 10.84
CA LEU A 108 -4.60 -11.99 11.24
C LEU A 108 -5.06 -11.96 12.70
N ASN A 109 -5.46 -13.11 13.25
CA ASN A 109 -5.94 -13.21 14.63
C ASN A 109 -4.80 -13.27 15.67
N LYS A 110 -3.53 -13.25 15.24
CA LYS A 110 -2.39 -13.35 16.16
C LYS A 110 -2.13 -12.03 16.91
N PRO A 111 -1.60 -12.07 18.15
CA PRO A 111 -1.37 -10.88 18.96
C PRO A 111 -0.46 -9.82 18.30
N GLU A 112 0.48 -10.24 17.45
CA GLU A 112 1.40 -9.35 16.76
C GLU A 112 0.69 -8.45 15.73
N CYS A 113 -0.48 -8.86 15.23
CA CYS A 113 -1.29 -8.12 14.28
C CYS A 113 -2.26 -7.12 14.93
N LYS A 114 -2.21 -6.97 16.27
CA LYS A 114 -3.15 -6.12 17.02
C LYS A 114 -3.13 -4.64 16.59
N ASN A 115 -1.94 -4.13 16.26
CA ASN A 115 -1.75 -2.75 15.83
C ASN A 115 -2.00 -2.56 14.33
N GLY A 116 -2.24 -3.64 13.60
CA GLY A 116 -2.36 -3.64 12.14
C GLY A 116 -1.46 -4.69 11.50
N PHE A 117 -1.43 -4.68 10.19
CA PHE A 117 -0.80 -5.72 9.37
C PHE A 117 -0.29 -5.15 8.04
N LEU A 118 0.72 -5.79 7.49
CA LEU A 118 1.24 -5.53 6.15
C LEU A 118 1.18 -6.80 5.32
N PHE A 119 0.42 -6.78 4.23
CA PHE A 119 0.41 -7.87 3.25
C PHE A 119 1.53 -7.68 2.21
N ASP A 120 2.42 -8.68 2.14
CA ASP A 120 3.50 -8.74 1.15
C ASP A 120 3.21 -9.86 0.14
N GLY A 121 2.83 -9.48 -1.07
CA GLY A 121 2.54 -10.41 -2.16
C GLY A 121 1.11 -10.98 -2.13
N PHE A 122 0.17 -10.31 -1.46
CA PHE A 122 -1.27 -10.56 -1.52
C PHE A 122 -2.03 -9.24 -1.32
N PRO A 123 -3.17 -9.01 -2.00
CA PRO A 123 -3.74 -9.85 -3.05
C PRO A 123 -2.96 -9.75 -4.37
N ARG A 124 -3.21 -10.69 -5.28
CA ARG A 124 -2.59 -10.75 -6.62
C ARG A 124 -3.60 -10.78 -7.76
N THR A 125 -4.89 -10.94 -7.46
CA THR A 125 -6.00 -10.93 -8.41
C THR A 125 -7.12 -10.05 -7.85
N ILE A 126 -8.04 -9.59 -8.69
CA ILE A 126 -9.22 -8.81 -8.26
C ILE A 126 -10.08 -9.63 -7.27
N ASN A 127 -10.36 -10.90 -7.58
CA ASN A 127 -11.13 -11.78 -6.70
C ASN A 127 -10.49 -11.93 -5.31
N GLN A 128 -9.16 -12.04 -5.23
CA GLN A 128 -8.46 -12.03 -3.94
C GLN A 128 -8.60 -10.68 -3.22
N GLY A 129 -8.61 -9.56 -3.97
CA GLY A 129 -8.84 -8.23 -3.42
C GLY A 129 -10.23 -8.07 -2.81
N GLU A 130 -11.27 -8.53 -3.50
CA GLU A 130 -12.66 -8.53 -3.02
C GLU A 130 -12.80 -9.40 -1.76
N LYS A 131 -12.34 -10.65 -1.80
CA LYS A 131 -12.38 -11.56 -0.65
C LYS A 131 -11.57 -11.04 0.55
N LEU A 132 -10.47 -10.32 0.30
CA LEU A 132 -9.70 -9.69 1.38
C LEU A 132 -10.51 -8.58 2.05
N GLU A 133 -11.20 -7.75 1.28
CA GLU A 133 -12.02 -6.67 1.83
C GLU A 133 -13.17 -7.24 2.67
N GLU A 134 -13.87 -8.28 2.19
CA GLU A 134 -14.90 -8.99 2.95
C GLU A 134 -14.36 -9.56 4.27
N LEU A 135 -13.18 -10.20 4.22
CA LEU A 135 -12.53 -10.73 5.42
C LEU A 135 -12.20 -9.63 6.43
N LEU A 136 -11.66 -8.50 5.96
CA LEU A 136 -11.31 -7.37 6.83
C LEU A 136 -12.57 -6.72 7.42
N GLU A 137 -13.62 -6.56 6.63
CA GLU A 137 -14.90 -6.02 7.07
C GLU A 137 -15.54 -6.88 8.17
N SER A 138 -15.54 -8.20 8.01
CA SER A 138 -16.02 -9.14 9.04
C SER A 138 -15.28 -9.01 10.38
N LYS A 139 -14.05 -8.46 10.34
CA LYS A 139 -13.19 -8.21 11.51
C LYS A 139 -13.15 -6.74 11.93
N GLN A 140 -14.02 -5.90 11.37
CA GLN A 140 -14.08 -4.45 11.63
C GLN A 140 -12.71 -3.76 11.38
N LYS A 141 -12.00 -4.24 10.36
CA LYS A 141 -10.72 -3.72 9.89
C LYS A 141 -10.88 -3.21 8.46
N ARG A 142 -9.97 -2.35 8.01
CA ARG A 142 -9.92 -1.82 6.65
C ARG A 142 -8.48 -1.61 6.21
N LEU A 143 -8.24 -1.52 4.92
CA LEU A 143 -6.94 -1.10 4.40
C LEU A 143 -6.79 0.43 4.52
N ASP A 144 -5.61 0.86 4.96
CA ASP A 144 -5.23 2.26 5.02
C ASP A 144 -4.44 2.67 3.76
N ALA A 145 -3.61 1.77 3.23
CA ALA A 145 -2.75 2.08 2.09
C ALA A 145 -2.44 0.85 1.23
N VAL A 146 -2.39 1.06 -0.07
CA VAL A 146 -1.92 0.11 -1.08
C VAL A 146 -0.79 0.76 -1.87
N ILE A 147 0.41 0.21 -1.73
CA ILE A 147 1.63 0.77 -2.32
C ILE A 147 2.10 -0.13 -3.46
N GLU A 148 2.13 0.41 -4.66
CA GLU A 148 2.68 -0.27 -5.84
C GLU A 148 4.15 0.09 -6.05
N TYR A 149 5.00 -0.91 -6.18
CA TYR A 149 6.42 -0.78 -6.48
C TYR A 149 6.65 -1.03 -7.97
N ALA A 150 6.61 0.03 -8.77
CA ALA A 150 6.80 -0.03 -10.21
C ALA A 150 8.30 -0.10 -10.55
N ILE A 151 8.66 -1.05 -11.41
CA ILE A 151 10.03 -1.25 -11.87
C ILE A 151 10.02 -1.96 -13.24
N PRO A 152 10.86 -1.53 -14.19
CA PRO A 152 11.04 -2.22 -15.46
C PRO A 152 11.52 -3.67 -15.31
N ASP A 153 10.97 -4.58 -16.14
CA ASP A 153 11.23 -6.03 -16.09
C ASP A 153 12.71 -6.39 -16.29
N ASP A 154 13.43 -5.64 -17.12
CA ASP A 154 14.85 -5.85 -17.43
C ASP A 154 15.75 -5.68 -16.19
N LEU A 155 15.31 -4.86 -15.22
CA LEU A 155 16.01 -4.67 -13.95
C LEU A 155 15.71 -5.78 -12.94
N LEU A 156 14.61 -6.52 -13.10
CA LEU A 156 14.18 -7.54 -12.14
C LEU A 156 15.00 -8.83 -12.23
N LYS A 157 15.46 -9.19 -13.43
CA LYS A 157 16.22 -10.43 -13.65
C LYS A 157 17.47 -10.48 -12.78
N ARG A 158 18.26 -9.41 -12.78
CA ARG A 158 19.47 -9.32 -11.94
C ARG A 158 19.12 -9.43 -10.45
N ARG A 159 18.08 -8.71 -10.01
CA ARG A 159 17.63 -8.68 -8.60
C ARG A 159 17.14 -10.03 -8.08
N ILE A 160 16.51 -10.85 -8.92
CA ILE A 160 16.02 -12.16 -8.53
C ILE A 160 17.15 -13.19 -8.51
N LEU A 161 17.95 -13.23 -9.58
CA LEU A 161 19.01 -14.23 -9.71
C LEU A 161 20.15 -14.01 -8.71
N GLY A 162 20.36 -12.80 -8.19
CA GLY A 162 21.37 -12.52 -7.16
C GLY A 162 20.87 -12.60 -5.72
N ARG A 163 19.63 -13.04 -5.48
CA ARG A 163 19.01 -13.06 -4.15
C ARG A 163 19.53 -14.20 -3.28
N LEU A 164 19.82 -13.88 -2.02
CA LEU A 164 20.18 -14.83 -0.96
C LEU A 164 19.20 -14.66 0.21
N ILE A 165 18.86 -15.74 0.91
CA ILE A 165 17.93 -15.72 2.04
C ILE A 165 18.47 -16.53 3.21
N HIS A 166 18.22 -16.00 4.40
CA HIS A 166 18.40 -16.72 5.65
C HIS A 166 17.10 -17.43 6.04
N LYS A 167 17.01 -18.75 5.78
CA LYS A 167 15.81 -19.59 5.95
C LYS A 167 15.05 -19.39 7.28
N PRO A 168 15.71 -19.46 8.45
CA PRO A 168 15.03 -19.34 9.74
C PRO A 168 14.33 -17.99 9.96
N SER A 169 14.93 -16.91 9.45
CA SER A 169 14.44 -15.54 9.70
C SER A 169 13.65 -14.92 8.55
N GLY A 170 13.80 -15.45 7.34
CA GLY A 170 13.29 -14.82 6.11
C GLY A 170 14.08 -13.60 5.64
N ARG A 171 15.13 -13.16 6.37
CA ARG A 171 15.99 -12.05 5.94
C ARG A 171 16.57 -12.31 4.56
N THR A 172 16.59 -11.27 3.74
CA THR A 172 16.98 -11.35 2.33
C THR A 172 18.17 -10.43 2.07
N TYR A 173 19.14 -10.95 1.34
CA TYR A 173 20.34 -10.28 0.87
C TYR A 173 20.42 -10.35 -0.65
N HIS A 174 21.38 -9.64 -1.23
CA HIS A 174 21.67 -9.70 -2.65
C HIS A 174 23.17 -9.56 -2.91
N GLU A 175 23.75 -10.41 -3.74
CA GLU A 175 25.20 -10.46 -4.00
C GLU A 175 25.81 -9.11 -4.40
N GLU A 176 25.12 -8.33 -5.24
CA GLU A 176 25.57 -7.00 -5.67
C GLU A 176 24.95 -5.82 -4.87
N PHE A 177 23.62 -5.78 -4.73
CA PHE A 177 22.92 -4.58 -4.26
C PHE A 177 22.77 -4.47 -2.73
N HIS A 178 22.86 -5.59 -2.02
CA HIS A 178 22.77 -5.65 -0.56
C HIS A 178 23.53 -6.89 -0.06
N PRO A 179 24.87 -6.94 -0.26
CA PRO A 179 25.65 -8.11 0.09
C PRO A 179 25.67 -8.30 1.61
N PRO A 180 25.70 -9.54 2.10
CA PRO A 180 25.99 -9.78 3.51
C PRO A 180 27.41 -9.30 3.85
N LYS A 181 27.65 -8.95 5.12
CA LYS A 181 28.97 -8.55 5.62
C LYS A 181 30.01 -9.64 5.42
N GLU A 182 29.60 -10.89 5.65
CA GLU A 182 30.37 -12.09 5.35
C GLU A 182 29.67 -12.88 4.25
N SER A 183 30.43 -13.30 3.23
CA SER A 183 29.90 -14.04 2.10
C SER A 183 29.09 -15.27 2.55
N MET A 184 27.86 -15.37 2.05
CA MET A 184 26.93 -16.48 2.32
C MET A 184 26.58 -16.68 3.81
N LYS A 185 26.68 -15.65 4.64
CA LYS A 185 26.26 -15.70 6.04
C LYS A 185 25.30 -14.58 6.40
N ASP A 186 24.36 -14.90 7.27
CA ASP A 186 23.44 -13.92 7.84
C ASP A 186 24.18 -12.95 8.79
N ASP A 187 23.92 -11.65 8.64
CA ASP A 187 24.63 -10.60 9.38
C ASP A 187 24.34 -10.59 10.89
N LEU A 188 23.25 -11.21 11.34
CA LEU A 188 22.85 -11.22 12.75
C LEU A 188 23.18 -12.53 13.44
N THR A 189 22.98 -13.67 12.76
CA THR A 189 23.19 -14.99 13.37
C THR A 189 24.48 -15.66 12.93
N GLY A 190 25.09 -15.24 11.83
CA GLY A 190 26.25 -15.90 11.22
C GLY A 190 25.92 -17.25 10.55
N GLU A 191 24.64 -17.64 10.53
CA GLU A 191 24.15 -18.87 9.91
C GLU A 191 24.19 -18.76 8.37
N PRO A 192 24.26 -19.90 7.64
CA PRO A 192 24.39 -19.89 6.19
C PRO A 192 23.16 -19.29 5.49
N LEU A 193 23.44 -18.51 4.44
CA LEU A 193 22.45 -18.07 3.47
C LEU A 193 22.31 -19.09 2.34
N GLU A 194 21.17 -19.07 1.67
CA GLU A 194 20.91 -19.91 0.51
C GLU A 194 20.12 -19.18 -0.57
N ARG A 195 20.13 -19.76 -1.77
CA ARG A 195 19.30 -19.32 -2.90
C ARG A 195 17.98 -20.07 -2.87
N ARG A 196 16.88 -19.43 -3.27
CA ARG A 196 15.62 -20.17 -3.43
C ARG A 196 15.70 -21.04 -4.67
N SER A 197 15.08 -22.22 -4.60
CA SER A 197 14.96 -23.14 -5.73
C SER A 197 14.12 -22.58 -6.89
N ASP A 198 13.26 -21.60 -6.60
CA ASP A 198 12.33 -20.97 -7.55
C ASP A 198 12.86 -19.63 -8.12
N ASP A 199 14.11 -19.27 -7.85
CA ASP A 199 14.80 -18.10 -8.39
C ASP A 199 15.57 -18.45 -9.67
N THR A 200 14.83 -18.92 -10.68
CA THR A 200 15.34 -19.24 -12.02
C THR A 200 14.83 -18.22 -13.06
N SER A 201 15.46 -18.18 -14.24
CA SER A 201 15.01 -17.28 -15.32
C SER A 201 13.63 -17.67 -15.83
N GLU A 202 13.37 -18.97 -15.92
CA GLU A 202 12.12 -19.57 -16.39
C GLU A 202 10.98 -19.25 -15.43
N THR A 203 11.18 -19.49 -14.13
CA THR A 203 10.19 -19.19 -13.10
C THR A 203 9.98 -17.69 -12.96
N LEU A 204 11.01 -16.85 -13.13
CA LEU A 204 10.85 -15.40 -13.17
C LEU A 204 9.95 -14.96 -14.32
N ASN A 205 10.22 -15.42 -15.55
CA ASN A 205 9.41 -15.07 -16.71
C ASN A 205 7.94 -15.48 -16.54
N ALA A 206 7.71 -16.70 -16.02
CA ALA A 206 6.37 -17.17 -15.69
C ALA A 206 5.68 -16.24 -14.67
N ARG A 207 6.38 -15.84 -13.60
CA ARG A 207 5.85 -14.94 -12.57
C ARG A 207 5.58 -13.53 -13.09
N LEU A 208 6.43 -13.00 -13.98
CA LEU A 208 6.21 -11.69 -14.60
C LEU A 208 4.99 -11.72 -15.50
N ASN A 209 4.85 -12.75 -16.34
CA ASN A 209 3.66 -12.94 -17.15
C ASN A 209 2.38 -13.05 -16.28
N THR A 210 2.43 -13.79 -15.17
CA THR A 210 1.32 -13.85 -14.21
C THR A 210 1.02 -12.50 -13.57
N TYR A 211 2.06 -11.77 -13.13
CA TYR A 211 1.92 -10.43 -12.55
C TYR A 211 1.24 -9.45 -13.53
N HIS A 212 1.72 -9.40 -14.78
CA HIS A 212 1.16 -8.51 -15.80
C HIS A 212 -0.29 -8.87 -16.14
N LYS A 213 -0.63 -10.16 -16.21
CA LYS A 213 -1.98 -10.61 -16.56
C LYS A 213 -2.99 -10.47 -15.43
N GLN A 214 -2.59 -10.75 -14.19
CA GLN A 214 -3.53 -10.93 -13.08
C GLN A 214 -3.41 -9.86 -12.01
N THR A 215 -2.19 -9.36 -11.76
CA THR A 215 -1.92 -8.39 -10.68
C THR A 215 -1.99 -6.94 -11.16
N ILE A 216 -1.64 -6.62 -12.40
CA ILE A 216 -1.82 -5.25 -12.92
C ILE A 216 -3.29 -4.78 -12.84
N PRO A 217 -4.30 -5.58 -13.23
CA PRO A 217 -5.70 -5.18 -13.09
C PRO A 217 -6.12 -4.83 -11.64
N LEU A 218 -5.47 -5.42 -10.64
CA LEU A 218 -5.71 -5.11 -9.23
C LEU A 218 -5.26 -3.70 -8.83
N ILE A 219 -4.33 -3.10 -9.59
CA ILE A 219 -3.90 -1.71 -9.36
C ILE A 219 -5.08 -0.77 -9.60
N ASP A 220 -5.81 -0.94 -10.71
CA ASP A 220 -6.96 -0.10 -11.03
C ASP A 220 -8.09 -0.30 -10.02
N PHE A 221 -8.29 -1.54 -9.53
CA PHE A 221 -9.23 -1.86 -8.47
C PHE A 221 -8.99 -1.03 -7.18
N TYR A 222 -7.73 -0.90 -6.73
CA TYR A 222 -7.39 -0.11 -5.55
C TYR A 222 -7.27 1.38 -5.82
N ARG A 223 -6.91 1.79 -7.05
CA ARG A 223 -6.93 3.19 -7.47
C ARG A 223 -8.33 3.77 -7.40
N GLN A 224 -9.35 3.00 -7.80
CA GLN A 224 -10.75 3.41 -7.70
C GLN A 224 -11.25 3.58 -6.26
N ARG A 225 -10.57 2.98 -5.28
CA ARG A 225 -10.84 3.11 -3.84
C ARG A 225 -10.07 4.25 -3.16
N ASN A 226 -9.29 5.01 -3.93
CA ASN A 226 -8.47 6.13 -3.45
C ASN A 226 -7.41 5.78 -2.39
N ILE A 227 -7.13 4.50 -2.16
CA ILE A 227 -6.11 4.02 -1.21
C ILE A 227 -4.82 3.55 -1.89
N HIS A 228 -4.66 3.77 -3.20
CA HIS A 228 -3.48 3.35 -3.96
C HIS A 228 -2.54 4.52 -4.27
N ARG A 229 -1.23 4.25 -4.21
CA ARG A 229 -0.16 5.10 -4.76
C ARG A 229 0.95 4.24 -5.36
N THR A 230 1.62 4.77 -6.39
CA THR A 230 2.76 4.13 -7.06
C THR A 230 4.08 4.76 -6.64
N ILE A 231 5.10 3.93 -6.46
CA ILE A 231 6.49 4.29 -6.18
C ILE A 231 7.37 3.77 -7.32
N ASP A 232 8.32 4.61 -7.74
CA ASP A 232 9.42 4.20 -8.60
C ASP A 232 10.46 3.41 -7.78
N ALA A 233 10.44 2.08 -7.95
CA ALA A 233 11.30 1.15 -7.23
C ALA A 233 12.69 0.94 -7.86
N THR A 234 13.05 1.76 -8.86
CA THR A 234 14.42 1.84 -9.40
C THR A 234 15.35 2.67 -8.52
N LYS A 235 14.78 3.54 -7.67
CA LYS A 235 15.52 4.42 -6.76
C LYS A 235 16.23 3.67 -5.63
N LYS A 236 17.06 4.38 -4.87
CA LYS A 236 17.78 3.82 -3.72
C LYS A 236 16.80 3.34 -2.65
N VAL A 237 17.19 2.28 -1.94
CA VAL A 237 16.38 1.65 -0.88
C VAL A 237 15.86 2.65 0.16
N HIS A 238 16.68 3.64 0.54
CA HIS A 238 16.26 4.69 1.47
C HIS A 238 15.20 5.62 0.86
N ASP A 239 15.35 6.05 -0.38
CA ASP A 239 14.42 6.98 -1.01
C ASP A 239 13.04 6.32 -1.20
N VAL A 240 13.04 5.07 -1.65
CA VAL A 240 11.84 4.22 -1.76
C VAL A 240 11.14 4.08 -0.41
N TYR A 241 11.91 3.87 0.67
CA TYR A 241 11.34 3.78 2.03
C TYR A 241 10.70 5.09 2.48
N LYS A 242 11.41 6.21 2.31
CA LYS A 242 10.90 7.54 2.69
C LYS A 242 9.58 7.84 1.96
N GLN A 243 9.54 7.60 0.65
CA GLN A 243 8.34 7.79 -0.15
C GLN A 243 7.19 6.86 0.31
N SER A 244 7.51 5.64 0.73
CA SER A 244 6.53 4.69 1.27
C SER A 244 5.88 5.21 2.56
N LEU A 245 6.67 5.81 3.45
CA LEU A 245 6.15 6.45 4.66
C LEU A 245 5.25 7.64 4.35
N GLU A 246 5.71 8.53 3.46
CA GLU A 246 4.93 9.69 3.04
C GLU A 246 3.57 9.28 2.46
N ILE A 247 3.52 8.23 1.65
CA ILE A 247 2.28 7.67 1.09
C ILE A 247 1.36 7.14 2.18
N VAL A 248 1.88 6.36 3.13
CA VAL A 248 1.05 5.80 4.20
C VAL A 248 0.46 6.92 5.06
N GLU A 249 1.24 7.95 5.40
CA GLU A 249 0.74 9.08 6.19
C GLU A 249 -0.27 9.94 5.42
N ASP A 250 -0.07 10.17 4.11
CA ASP A 250 -1.01 10.89 3.24
C ASP A 250 -2.37 10.16 3.18
N LEU A 251 -2.35 8.87 2.86
CA LEU A 251 -3.56 8.07 2.69
C LEU A 251 -4.34 7.88 3.99
N ARG A 252 -3.64 7.78 5.14
CA ARG A 252 -4.28 7.69 6.46
C ARG A 252 -4.98 8.97 6.89
N GLN A 253 -4.53 10.12 6.41
CA GLN A 253 -5.12 11.42 6.73
C GLN A 253 -6.33 11.75 5.86
N GLN A 254 -6.53 11.03 4.76
CA GLN A 254 -7.69 11.24 3.90
C GLN A 254 -8.97 10.77 4.61
N PRO A 255 -10.06 11.56 4.54
CA PRO A 255 -11.36 11.11 5.02
C PRO A 255 -11.71 9.82 4.26
N THR A 256 -11.82 8.76 5.03
CA THR A 256 -12.12 7.42 4.53
C THR A 256 -13.61 7.37 4.33
N TYR A 257 -14.05 7.76 3.14
CA TYR A 257 -15.45 7.62 2.74
C TYR A 257 -15.80 6.13 2.77
N LYS A 258 -16.71 5.76 3.66
CA LYS A 258 -17.29 4.42 3.69
C LYS A 258 -18.06 4.25 2.38
N PRO A 259 -17.76 3.23 1.54
CA PRO A 259 -18.56 2.95 0.37
C PRO A 259 -20.00 2.66 0.82
N ILE A 260 -20.97 3.31 0.16
CA ILE A 260 -22.40 3.08 0.43
C ILE A 260 -22.88 2.04 -0.58
N SER A 261 -23.42 0.92 -0.10
CA SER A 261 -24.08 -0.10 -0.93
C SER A 261 -25.35 0.49 -1.57
N ILE A 262 -25.48 0.43 -2.90
CA ILE A 262 -26.66 0.95 -3.61
C ILE A 262 -27.92 0.17 -3.25
N ASP A 263 -27.81 -1.15 -3.07
CA ASP A 263 -28.96 -2.02 -2.78
C ASP A 263 -29.59 -1.72 -1.43
N GLU A 264 -28.77 -1.33 -0.45
CA GLU A 264 -29.23 -1.00 0.91
C GLU A 264 -29.70 0.45 1.04
N ASN A 265 -29.47 1.29 0.02
CA ASN A 265 -29.66 2.75 0.08
C ASN A 265 -30.36 3.31 -1.16
N GLN A 266 -31.23 2.53 -1.80
CA GLN A 266 -31.94 2.93 -3.03
C GLN A 266 -32.69 4.26 -2.90
N ASP A 267 -33.23 4.56 -1.71
CA ASP A 267 -33.93 5.81 -1.43
C ASP A 267 -32.99 7.03 -1.46
N ILE A 268 -31.76 6.89 -0.95
CA ILE A 268 -30.74 7.94 -0.98
C ILE A 268 -30.27 8.20 -2.41
N VAL A 269 -30.05 7.14 -3.19
CA VAL A 269 -29.68 7.25 -4.61
C VAL A 269 -30.76 8.00 -5.38
N ARG A 270 -32.03 7.59 -5.19
CA ARG A 270 -33.18 8.23 -5.82
C ARG A 270 -33.30 9.70 -5.43
N GLN A 271 -33.09 10.05 -4.16
CA GLN A 271 -33.12 11.44 -3.71
C GLN A 271 -31.99 12.27 -4.32
N ILE A 272 -30.76 11.74 -4.41
CA ILE A 272 -29.64 12.41 -5.07
C ILE A 272 -29.97 12.66 -6.55
N GLU A 273 -30.50 11.66 -7.27
CA GLU A 273 -30.89 11.78 -8.68
C GLU A 273 -32.02 12.79 -8.92
N THR A 274 -32.92 12.98 -7.96
CA THR A 274 -34.00 13.98 -8.07
C THR A 274 -33.56 15.38 -7.68
N THR A 275 -32.50 15.52 -6.88
CA THR A 275 -32.03 16.80 -6.35
C THR A 275 -31.01 17.48 -7.27
N VAL A 276 -30.33 16.70 -8.13
CA VAL A 276 -29.33 17.20 -9.08
C VAL A 276 -29.94 17.19 -10.49
N ASP A 277 -30.03 18.36 -11.13
CA ASP A 277 -30.54 18.48 -12.50
C ASP A 277 -29.62 17.71 -13.46
N LYS A 278 -30.21 16.80 -14.26
CA LYS A 278 -29.47 15.91 -15.18
C LYS A 278 -28.62 16.66 -16.20
N ASN A 279 -28.94 17.93 -16.48
CA ASN A 279 -28.23 18.78 -17.43
C ASN A 279 -27.00 19.51 -16.85
N GLU A 280 -26.84 19.57 -15.52
CA GLU A 280 -25.64 20.11 -14.86
C GLU A 280 -24.54 19.05 -14.64
N ILE A 281 -24.84 17.79 -14.98
CA ILE A 281 -23.93 16.65 -14.92
C ILE A 281 -23.13 16.56 -16.24
N ASP A 282 -22.53 17.66 -16.69
CA ASP A 282 -21.70 17.66 -17.90
C ASP A 282 -20.25 17.26 -17.53
N ASN A 283 -19.96 15.98 -17.72
CA ASN A 283 -18.64 15.31 -17.86
C ASN A 283 -17.50 15.56 -16.85
N THR A 284 -17.67 16.43 -15.86
CA THR A 284 -16.68 16.73 -14.81
C THR A 284 -17.23 16.44 -13.41
N LEU A 285 -18.56 16.44 -13.28
CA LEU A 285 -19.31 15.90 -12.15
C LEU A 285 -19.43 14.38 -12.29
N MET A 286 -18.30 13.70 -12.49
CA MET A 286 -18.24 12.31 -12.11
C MET A 286 -18.23 12.25 -10.57
N ILE A 287 -19.41 12.41 -9.96
CA ILE A 287 -19.84 11.34 -9.07
C ILE A 287 -19.69 10.11 -9.96
N LYS A 288 -18.69 9.27 -9.72
CA LYS A 288 -18.53 8.04 -10.50
C LYS A 288 -19.66 7.11 -10.10
N THR A 289 -20.88 7.42 -10.51
CA THR A 289 -21.98 6.47 -10.71
C THR A 289 -21.76 5.77 -12.04
N LYS A 290 -20.57 5.17 -12.23
CA LYS A 290 -20.51 4.01 -13.11
C LYS A 290 -20.76 2.82 -12.20
N PRO A 291 -21.83 2.04 -12.40
CA PRO A 291 -22.06 0.84 -11.62
C PRO A 291 -20.88 -0.09 -11.90
N ILE A 292 -19.99 -0.20 -10.92
CA ILE A 292 -19.03 -1.29 -10.82
C ILE A 292 -19.38 -1.93 -9.49
N ASN A 293 -20.01 -3.10 -9.53
CA ASN A 293 -20.49 -3.85 -8.37
C ASN A 293 -21.45 -3.08 -7.43
N ASN A 294 -22.43 -2.31 -7.94
CA ASN A 294 -23.51 -1.72 -7.13
C ASN A 294 -23.07 -0.73 -6.01
N GLN A 295 -22.09 0.15 -6.26
CA GLN A 295 -21.59 1.12 -5.25
C GLN A 295 -21.42 2.56 -5.81
N ILE A 296 -21.55 3.58 -4.95
CA ILE A 296 -21.33 5.01 -5.27
C ILE A 296 -20.10 5.54 -4.52
N ASN A 297 -19.16 6.16 -5.24
CA ASN A 297 -18.04 6.92 -4.68
C ASN A 297 -18.18 8.42 -5.01
N VAL A 298 -18.07 9.28 -4.00
CA VAL A 298 -18.09 10.75 -4.15
C VAL A 298 -16.69 11.30 -3.88
N ASP A 299 -15.99 11.72 -4.94
CA ASP A 299 -14.71 12.44 -4.85
C ASP A 299 -14.96 13.95 -4.87
N THR A 300 -14.52 14.66 -3.83
CA THR A 300 -14.80 16.08 -3.61
C THR A 300 -13.61 17.00 -3.92
N SER A 301 -12.49 16.45 -4.36
CA SER A 301 -11.23 17.19 -4.52
C SER A 301 -11.13 18.06 -5.78
N THR A 302 -12.11 17.98 -6.70
CA THR A 302 -12.07 18.63 -8.03
C THR A 302 -13.13 19.72 -8.25
N ILE A 303 -13.76 20.22 -7.19
CA ILE A 303 -15.05 20.92 -7.27
C ILE A 303 -14.91 22.44 -7.53
N SER A 304 -15.34 22.89 -8.71
CA SER A 304 -15.43 24.31 -9.14
C SER A 304 -16.66 25.05 -8.58
N LYS A 305 -16.72 26.39 -8.70
CA LYS A 305 -17.68 27.28 -7.99
C LYS A 305 -19.18 27.07 -8.25
N ASN A 306 -19.60 26.55 -9.41
CA ASN A 306 -21.03 26.26 -9.69
C ASN A 306 -21.56 25.01 -8.96
N PHE A 307 -20.69 24.34 -8.24
CA PHE A 307 -20.87 22.98 -7.76
C PHE A 307 -21.04 22.94 -6.24
N LEU A 308 -20.94 24.11 -5.57
CA LEU A 308 -21.22 24.26 -4.15
C LEU A 308 -22.69 23.97 -3.83
N PHE A 309 -23.60 24.25 -4.77
CA PHE A 309 -25.02 23.90 -4.63
C PHE A 309 -25.23 22.39 -4.68
N VAL A 310 -24.69 21.72 -5.71
CA VAL A 310 -24.75 20.25 -5.83
C VAL A 310 -24.06 19.56 -4.66
N TYR A 311 -22.90 20.06 -4.24
CA TYR A 311 -22.19 19.57 -3.05
C TYR A 311 -23.03 19.74 -1.78
N ASN A 312 -23.61 20.91 -1.53
CA ASN A 312 -24.44 21.15 -0.35
C ASN A 312 -25.71 20.29 -0.36
N SER A 313 -26.32 20.09 -1.52
CA SER A 313 -27.51 19.24 -1.68
C SER A 313 -27.18 17.76 -1.42
N VAL A 314 -26.11 17.24 -2.03
CA VAL A 314 -25.68 15.85 -1.82
C VAL A 314 -25.21 15.63 -0.37
N THR A 315 -24.42 16.53 0.18
CA THR A 315 -23.96 16.43 1.59
C THR A 315 -25.10 16.61 2.59
N SER A 316 -26.12 17.41 2.30
CA SER A 316 -27.33 17.50 3.12
C SER A 316 -28.06 16.16 3.15
N VAL A 317 -28.32 15.56 1.98
CA VAL A 317 -29.01 14.25 1.89
C VAL A 317 -28.22 13.17 2.65
N LEU A 318 -26.90 13.13 2.49
CA LEU A 318 -26.05 12.17 3.20
C LEU A 318 -26.03 12.41 4.72
N ARG A 319 -26.06 13.67 5.18
CA ARG A 319 -26.14 14.02 6.61
C ARG A 319 -27.51 13.68 7.22
N ASP A 320 -28.59 13.93 6.48
CA ASP A 320 -29.96 13.62 6.91
C ASP A 320 -30.17 12.10 7.10
N HIS A 321 -29.37 11.28 6.39
CA HIS A 321 -29.35 9.83 6.52
C HIS A 321 -28.22 9.30 7.43
N GLY A 322 -27.46 10.18 8.10
CA GLY A 322 -26.42 9.80 9.06
C GLY A 322 -25.19 9.09 8.45
N ILE A 323 -24.94 9.32 7.16
CA ILE A 323 -23.86 8.65 6.42
C ILE A 323 -22.52 9.40 6.56
N ILE A 324 -22.58 10.73 6.68
CA ILE A 324 -21.43 11.63 6.90
C ILE A 324 -21.68 12.62 8.03
#